data_AF-A0A0Q9YWQ7-F1
#
_entry.id   AF-A0A0Q9YWQ7-F1
#
_cell.length_a   1.000
_cell.length_b   1.000
_cell.length_c   1.000
_cell.angle_alpha   90.00
_cell.angle_beta   90.00
_cell.angle_gamma   90.00
#
_symmetry.space_group_name_H-M   'P 1'
#
loop_
_entity.id
_entity.type
_entity.pdbx_description
1 polymer ?
#
loop_
_entity_poly.entity_id
_entity_poly.type
_entity_poly.pdbx_seq_one_letter_code
_entity_poly.pdbx_strand_id
1 'polypeptide(L)'
;MRGRICISAILSGVLLTLAPIISHSQNYLGEPNYPTQLTNDEVRELMIQMSIRGYRGKCACPYSPDAIGGICGTESAYYRPGGFKIYCFYRDISSEEVYFWKLKYATPRARIF
;
A
#
# COMPACT_ATOMS: atom_id res chain seq x y z
N MET A 1 4.42 -48.99 -18.71
CA MET A 1 5.24 -50.06 -18.09
C MET A 1 5.46 -49.65 -16.63
N ARG A 2 4.75 -50.27 -15.69
CA ARG A 2 4.78 -49.89 -14.26
C ARG A 2 5.93 -50.64 -13.60
N GLY A 3 7.01 -49.93 -13.31
CA GLY A 3 8.10 -50.41 -12.46
C GLY A 3 7.65 -50.46 -11.01
N ARG A 4 7.62 -51.67 -10.44
CA ARG A 4 7.36 -51.93 -9.03
C ARG A 4 8.60 -51.53 -8.22
N ILE A 5 8.45 -50.65 -7.24
CA ILE A 5 9.45 -50.50 -6.17
C ILE A 5 8.90 -51.21 -4.93
N CYS A 6 9.74 -52.12 -4.43
CA CYS A 6 9.46 -53.11 -3.40
C CYS A 6 9.20 -52.48 -2.03
N ILE A 7 8.13 -52.96 -1.39
CA ILE A 7 7.82 -52.71 0.02
C ILE A 7 8.71 -53.66 0.82
N SER A 8 9.71 -53.14 1.51
CA SER A 8 10.43 -53.89 2.55
C SER A 8 10.54 -53.06 3.82
N ALA A 9 10.04 -53.67 4.89
CA ALA A 9 10.23 -53.35 6.30
C ALA A 9 9.45 -52.15 6.86
N ILE A 10 8.22 -52.47 7.30
CA ILE A 10 7.56 -51.81 8.43
C ILE A 10 8.31 -52.24 9.70
N LEU A 11 8.75 -51.31 10.56
CA LEU A 11 8.79 -51.52 12.01
C LEU A 11 8.93 -50.17 12.75
N SER A 12 8.03 -50.00 13.72
CA SER A 12 8.00 -48.94 14.74
C SER A 12 7.41 -47.59 14.36
N GLY A 13 6.09 -47.58 14.25
CA GLY A 13 5.25 -46.80 15.16
C GLY A 13 5.44 -45.28 15.17
N VAL A 14 4.75 -44.58 14.28
CA VAL A 14 4.14 -43.29 14.61
C VAL A 14 2.75 -43.27 13.96
N LEU A 15 1.75 -42.93 14.77
CA LEU A 15 0.34 -42.79 14.42
C LEU A 15 0.15 -42.02 13.10
N LEU A 16 -0.75 -42.55 12.27
CA LEU A 16 -1.54 -41.80 11.30
C LEU A 16 -2.14 -40.56 11.98
N THR A 17 -1.49 -39.41 11.90
CA THR A 17 -2.18 -38.15 12.16
C THR A 17 -2.95 -37.81 10.89
N LEU A 18 -4.28 -37.91 10.97
CA LEU A 18 -5.21 -37.28 10.04
C LEU A 18 -5.08 -35.75 10.19
N ALA A 19 -3.97 -35.18 9.74
CA ALA A 19 -3.94 -33.77 9.40
C ALA A 19 -4.53 -33.68 7.98
N PRO A 20 -5.78 -33.19 7.81
CA PRO A 20 -6.20 -32.82 6.48
C PRO A 20 -5.23 -31.74 6.01
N ILE A 21 -4.71 -31.90 4.81
CA ILE A 21 -3.95 -30.89 4.08
C ILE A 21 -4.95 -29.80 3.69
N ILE A 22 -5.48 -29.07 4.68
CA ILE A 22 -6.34 -27.91 4.47
C ILE A 22 -5.54 -26.71 4.95
N SER A 23 -4.98 -26.03 3.95
CA SER A 23 -4.78 -24.59 3.94
C SER A 23 -3.71 -24.04 4.88
N HIS A 24 -2.51 -23.84 4.31
CA HIS A 24 -1.56 -22.87 4.82
C HIS A 24 -2.26 -21.51 5.02
N SER A 25 -2.30 -21.06 6.27
CA SER A 25 -2.41 -19.68 6.76
C SER A 25 -3.25 -18.68 5.94
N GLN A 26 -4.51 -18.50 6.33
CA GLN A 26 -5.18 -17.21 6.16
C GLN A 26 -4.67 -16.23 7.24
N ASN A 27 -3.40 -15.83 7.16
CA ASN A 27 -2.95 -14.60 7.81
C ASN A 27 -3.09 -13.45 6.80
N TYR A 28 -4.34 -13.05 6.54
CA TYR A 28 -4.66 -11.79 5.86
C TYR A 28 -4.62 -10.64 6.87
N LEU A 29 -3.45 -10.37 7.45
CA LEU A 29 -3.25 -9.14 8.21
C LEU A 29 -3.01 -8.01 7.21
N GLY A 30 -4.11 -7.47 6.67
CA GLY A 30 -4.15 -6.22 5.91
C GLY A 30 -4.05 -6.36 4.40
N GLU A 31 -5.13 -6.77 3.72
CA GLU A 31 -5.28 -6.34 2.32
C GLU A 31 -5.45 -4.81 2.30
N PRO A 32 -4.65 -4.06 1.51
CA PRO A 32 -4.81 -2.61 1.42
C PRO A 32 -6.21 -2.32 0.89
N ASN A 33 -6.95 -1.45 1.60
CA ASN A 33 -8.27 -1.02 1.17
C ASN A 33 -8.13 -0.45 -0.24
N TYR A 34 -8.72 -1.18 -1.18
CA TYR A 34 -8.50 -0.95 -2.59
C TYR A 34 -9.15 0.38 -3.00
N PRO A 35 -8.58 1.16 -3.94
CA PRO A 35 -9.08 2.48 -4.36
C PRO A 35 -10.58 2.57 -4.63
N THR A 36 -11.21 1.48 -5.08
CA THR A 36 -12.66 1.45 -5.37
C THR A 36 -13.52 1.48 -4.11
N GLN A 37 -12.97 1.09 -2.95
CA GLN A 37 -13.64 1.07 -1.65
C GLN A 37 -13.33 2.32 -0.81
N LEU A 38 -12.29 3.10 -1.16
CA LEU A 38 -11.98 4.36 -0.50
C LEU A 38 -12.97 5.47 -0.85
N THR A 39 -13.34 6.27 0.14
CA THR A 39 -14.04 7.54 -0.05
C THR A 39 -13.16 8.54 -0.81
N ASN A 40 -13.76 9.59 -1.36
CA ASN A 40 -12.99 10.62 -2.07
C ASN A 40 -12.00 11.34 -1.14
N ASP A 41 -12.36 11.51 0.14
CA ASP A 41 -11.50 12.17 1.10
C ASP A 41 -10.32 11.30 1.53
N GLU A 42 -10.52 9.99 1.69
CA GLU A 42 -9.41 9.06 1.89
C GLU A 42 -8.46 9.04 0.70
N VAL A 43 -8.98 9.13 -0.54
CA VAL A 43 -8.12 9.26 -1.73
C VAL A 43 -7.34 10.56 -1.73
N ARG A 44 -7.96 11.70 -1.38
CA ARG A 44 -7.24 12.98 -1.25
C ARG A 44 -6.14 12.90 -0.20
N GLU A 45 -6.43 12.31 0.95
CA GLU A 45 -5.45 12.11 2.01
C GLU A 45 -4.25 11.27 1.51
N LEU A 46 -4.51 10.15 0.84
CA LEU A 46 -3.46 9.32 0.24
C LEU A 46 -2.64 10.09 -0.80
N MET A 47 -3.28 10.88 -1.65
CA MET A 47 -2.60 11.70 -2.66
C MET A 47 -1.69 12.75 -2.02
N ILE A 48 -2.14 13.41 -0.94
CA ILE A 48 -1.33 14.34 -0.16
C ILE A 48 -0.14 13.62 0.48
N GLN A 49 -0.38 12.49 1.14
CA GLN A 49 0.68 11.70 1.77
C GLN A 49 1.73 11.23 0.76
N MET A 50 1.29 10.76 -0.42
CA MET A 50 2.18 10.37 -1.51
C MET A 50 2.99 11.56 -2.04
N SER A 51 2.36 12.73 -2.19
CA SER A 51 3.02 13.96 -2.63
C SER A 51 4.10 14.40 -1.64
N ILE A 52 3.78 14.42 -0.34
CA ILE A 52 4.73 14.75 0.74
C ILE A 52 5.88 13.74 0.77
N ARG A 53 5.60 12.43 0.71
CA ARG A 53 6.62 11.38 0.73
C ARG A 53 7.53 11.44 -0.50
N GLY A 54 7.02 11.87 -1.64
CA GLY A 54 7.80 12.04 -2.87
C GLY A 54 8.75 13.23 -2.84
N TYR A 55 8.53 14.20 -1.95
CA TYR A 55 9.36 15.39 -1.84
C TYR A 55 10.59 15.13 -0.96
N ARG A 56 11.79 15.37 -1.53
CA ARG A 56 13.08 15.05 -0.88
C ARG A 56 13.66 16.21 -0.04
N GLY A 57 13.06 17.39 -0.12
CA GLY A 57 13.51 18.56 0.63
C GLY A 57 12.94 18.62 2.03
N LYS A 58 13.45 19.56 2.83
CA LYS A 58 12.79 19.96 4.08
C LYS A 58 11.57 20.81 3.74
N CYS A 59 10.59 20.83 4.65
CA CYS A 59 9.43 21.71 4.54
C CYS A 59 8.60 21.49 3.27
N ALA A 60 8.03 20.29 3.13
CA ALA A 60 7.08 19.98 2.06
C ALA A 60 5.87 20.92 2.09
N CYS A 61 5.15 20.95 3.22
CA CYS A 61 3.91 21.68 3.40
C CYS A 61 4.03 22.76 4.48
N PRO A 62 3.13 23.76 4.50
CA PRO A 62 3.19 24.85 5.49
C PRO A 62 3.08 24.37 6.93
N TYR A 63 2.33 23.29 7.14
CA TYR A 63 2.15 22.64 8.45
C TYR A 63 3.20 21.57 8.74
N SER A 64 4.15 21.32 7.84
CA SER A 64 5.23 20.37 8.11
C SER A 64 6.10 20.88 9.25
N PRO A 65 6.61 19.98 10.11
CA PRO A 65 7.58 20.36 11.12
C PRO A 65 8.91 20.74 10.47
N ASP A 66 9.54 21.78 11.00
CA ASP A 66 10.93 22.11 10.66
C ASP A 66 11.91 21.22 11.45
N ALA A 67 13.22 21.41 11.22
CA ALA A 67 14.26 20.60 11.85
C ALA A 67 14.47 20.88 13.36
N ILE A 68 13.91 21.97 13.88
CA ILE A 68 14.07 22.44 15.27
C ILE A 68 12.76 22.23 16.06
N GLY A 69 11.68 21.83 15.39
CA GLY A 69 10.36 21.54 15.98
C GLY A 69 9.32 22.64 15.79
N GLY A 70 9.60 23.67 14.99
CA GLY A 70 8.64 24.68 14.55
C GLY A 70 7.82 24.23 13.33
N ILE A 71 7.06 25.17 12.74
CA ILE A 71 6.29 24.95 11.51
C ILE A 71 6.93 25.69 10.33
N CYS A 72 6.93 25.06 9.16
CA CYS A 72 7.59 25.62 7.98
C CYS A 72 6.92 26.89 7.42
N GLY A 73 5.60 27.00 7.52
CA GLY A 73 4.86 28.18 7.07
C GLY A 73 5.15 28.57 5.62
N THR A 74 5.48 29.85 5.40
CA THR A 74 5.80 30.44 4.10
C THR A 74 7.07 29.89 3.45
N GLU A 75 7.95 29.26 4.23
CA GLU A 75 9.19 28.65 3.75
C GLU A 75 9.00 27.24 3.17
N SER A 76 7.76 26.74 3.16
CA SER A 76 7.44 25.45 2.55
C SER A 76 7.55 25.48 1.02
N ALA A 77 7.79 24.30 0.44
CA ALA A 77 7.79 24.11 -1.01
C ALA A 77 6.46 24.53 -1.67
N TYR A 78 5.36 24.41 -0.92
CA TYR A 78 4.03 24.85 -1.34
C TYR A 78 3.93 26.36 -1.63
N TYR A 79 4.59 27.21 -0.82
CA TYR A 79 4.52 28.68 -0.99
C TYR A 79 5.72 29.30 -1.68
N ARG A 80 6.89 28.64 -1.69
CA ARG A 80 8.10 29.19 -2.28
C ARG A 80 7.99 29.37 -3.82
N PRO A 81 8.42 30.51 -4.37
CA PRO A 81 8.43 30.75 -5.82
C PRO A 81 9.42 29.81 -6.51
N GLY A 82 8.98 29.19 -7.62
CA GLY A 82 9.73 28.12 -8.31
C GLY A 82 9.64 26.74 -7.64
N GLY A 83 8.76 26.58 -6.66
CA GLY A 83 8.52 25.32 -5.95
C GLY A 83 7.94 24.22 -6.84
N PHE A 84 8.16 22.97 -6.41
CA PHE A 84 7.47 21.80 -6.95
C PHE A 84 5.96 21.93 -6.72
N LYS A 85 5.13 21.51 -7.69
CA LYS A 85 3.69 21.31 -7.44
C LYS A 85 3.51 20.16 -6.46
N ILE A 86 3.34 20.50 -5.18
CA ILE A 86 3.09 19.56 -4.09
C ILE A 86 1.65 19.71 -3.60
N TYR A 87 0.98 18.60 -3.32
CA TYR A 87 -0.34 18.62 -2.68
C TYR A 87 -0.16 18.70 -1.17
N CYS A 88 -0.81 19.67 -0.54
CA CYS A 88 -0.79 19.86 0.91
C CYS A 88 -2.20 19.93 1.50
N PHE A 89 -3.21 20.25 0.70
CA PHE A 89 -4.58 20.43 1.16
C PHE A 89 -5.57 19.76 0.22
N TYR A 90 -6.74 19.41 0.75
CA TYR A 90 -7.78 18.75 -0.04
C TYR A 90 -8.25 19.60 -1.23
N ARG A 91 -8.27 20.93 -1.04
CA ARG A 91 -8.61 21.89 -2.10
C ARG A 91 -7.61 21.91 -3.27
N ASP A 92 -6.40 21.39 -3.07
CA ASP A 92 -5.41 21.27 -4.13
C ASP A 92 -5.75 20.13 -5.09
N ILE A 93 -6.71 19.25 -4.72
CA ILE A 93 -7.07 18.05 -5.46
C ILE A 93 -8.55 18.10 -5.86
N SER A 94 -8.76 18.22 -7.17
CA SER A 94 -10.08 18.21 -7.77
C SER A 94 -10.76 16.82 -7.68
N SER A 95 -12.09 16.81 -7.77
CA SER A 95 -12.86 15.57 -7.85
C SER A 95 -12.51 14.74 -9.09
N GLU A 96 -12.10 15.39 -10.17
CA GLU A 96 -11.66 14.74 -11.41
C GLU A 96 -10.32 14.00 -11.21
N GLU A 97 -9.37 14.61 -10.52
CA GLU A 97 -8.11 13.95 -10.16
C GLU A 97 -8.35 12.73 -9.25
N VAL A 98 -9.27 12.84 -8.28
CA VAL A 98 -9.68 11.70 -7.45
C VAL A 98 -10.30 10.58 -8.29
N TYR A 99 -11.16 10.92 -9.26
CA TYR A 99 -11.76 9.96 -10.16
C TYR A 99 -10.71 9.21 -10.98
N PHE A 100 -9.77 9.93 -11.61
CA PHE A 100 -8.70 9.31 -12.39
C PHE A 100 -7.74 8.50 -11.52
N TRP A 101 -7.44 8.96 -10.30
CA TRP A 101 -6.66 8.18 -9.35
C TRP A 101 -7.34 6.84 -9.07
N LYS A 102 -8.64 6.86 -8.75
CA LYS A 102 -9.41 5.62 -8.51
C LYS A 102 -9.34 4.70 -9.72
N LEU A 103 -9.58 5.18 -10.94
CA LEU A 103 -9.48 4.36 -12.15
C LEU A 103 -8.09 3.74 -12.34
N LYS A 104 -7.02 4.53 -12.16
CA LYS A 104 -5.63 4.09 -12.34
C LYS A 104 -5.25 2.95 -11.41
N TYR A 105 -5.77 2.96 -10.19
CA TYR A 105 -5.45 1.95 -9.19
C TYR A 105 -6.58 0.91 -9.01
N ALA A 106 -7.72 1.06 -9.71
CA ALA A 106 -8.88 0.16 -9.68
C ALA A 106 -8.72 -1.11 -10.54
N THR A 107 -7.62 -1.31 -11.25
CA THR A 107 -7.33 -2.58 -11.94
C THR A 107 -6.75 -3.63 -10.99
N PRO A 108 -7.46 -4.76 -10.70
CA PRO A 108 -6.88 -5.82 -9.89
C PRO A 108 -5.59 -6.18 -10.58
N ARG A 109 -4.44 -6.11 -9.88
CA ARG A 109 -3.21 -6.64 -10.45
C ARG A 109 -3.51 -8.11 -10.71
N ALA A 110 -3.81 -8.44 -11.97
CA ALA A 110 -3.94 -9.80 -12.40
C ALA A 110 -2.63 -10.44 -11.98
N ARG A 111 -2.73 -11.36 -11.01
CA ARG A 111 -1.61 -12.18 -10.58
C ARG A 111 -1.34 -13.07 -11.79
N ILE A 112 -0.43 -12.63 -12.66
CA ILE A 112 0.05 -13.46 -13.76
C ILE A 112 0.69 -14.67 -13.07
N PHE A 113 0.05 -15.83 -13.28
CA PHE A 113 0.42 -17.12 -12.70
C PHE A 113 1.81 -17.56 -13.14
#